data_AF-A0A4V1K1F4-F1
#
_entry.id   AF-A0A4V1K1F4-F1
#
_cell.length_a   1.000
_cell.length_b   1.000
_cell.length_c   1.000
_cell.angle_alpha   90.00
_cell.angle_beta   90.00
_cell.angle_gamma   90.00
#
_symmetry.space_group_name_H-M   'P 1'
#
loop_
_entity.id
_entity.type
_entity.pdbx_description
1 polymer ?
#
loop_
_entity_poly.entity_id
_entity_poly.type
_entity_poly.pdbx_seq_one_letter_code
_entity_poly.pdbx_strand_id
1 'polypeptide(L)'
;MSKNESLATPNEIGLQQSILAIALALKASPGFNNEALKLVAQKFISEPPAGISTPEALVSYRRTLEALANDQEQALKWINQSL
;
A
#
# COMPACT_ATOMS: atom_id res chain seq x y z
N MET A 1 -25.89 -9.37 -5.00
CA MET A 1 -25.01 -9.84 -6.10
C MET A 1 -23.66 -9.15 -5.95
N SER A 2 -22.59 -9.92 -6.16
CA SER A 2 -21.25 -9.75 -5.61
C SER A 2 -20.55 -8.42 -5.89
N LYS A 3 -19.86 -7.96 -4.84
CA LYS A 3 -18.65 -7.15 -4.81
C LYS A 3 -17.97 -6.97 -6.18
N ASN A 4 -18.02 -5.77 -6.73
CA ASN A 4 -16.99 -5.28 -7.63
C ASN A 4 -15.72 -5.04 -6.79
N GLU A 5 -15.03 -6.12 -6.41
CA GLU A 5 -13.61 -6.00 -6.10
C GLU A 5 -12.92 -5.77 -7.45
N SER A 6 -12.76 -4.49 -7.81
CA SER A 6 -11.88 -4.11 -8.92
C SER A 6 -10.53 -4.77 -8.67
N LEU A 7 -10.22 -5.75 -9.51
CA LEU A 7 -8.91 -6.37 -9.55
C LEU A 7 -7.94 -5.28 -9.99
N ALA A 8 -6.88 -5.08 -9.20
CA ALA A 8 -5.84 -4.12 -9.54
C ALA A 8 -5.28 -4.46 -10.93
N THR A 9 -5.10 -3.45 -11.77
CA THR A 9 -4.45 -3.62 -13.07
C THR A 9 -3.01 -4.08 -12.89
N PRO A 10 -2.39 -4.75 -13.90
CA PRO A 10 -0.99 -5.16 -13.80
C PRO A 10 -0.03 -4.01 -13.45
N ASN A 11 -0.29 -2.80 -13.95
CA ASN A 11 0.50 -1.61 -13.62
C ASN A 11 0.37 -1.20 -12.15
N GLU A 12 -0.84 -1.28 -11.58
CA GLU A 12 -1.08 -0.98 -10.17
C GLU A 12 -0.43 -2.02 -9.26
N ILE A 13 -0.46 -3.29 -9.65
CA ILE A 13 0.22 -4.38 -8.94
C ILE A 13 1.74 -4.14 -8.94
N GLY A 14 2.33 -3.84 -10.11
CA GLY A 14 3.76 -3.56 -10.23
C GLY A 14 4.20 -2.34 -9.43
N LEU A 15 3.39 -1.28 -9.41
CA LEU A 15 3.65 -0.09 -8.60
C LEU A 15 3.59 -0.40 -7.10
N GLN A 16 2.56 -1.15 -6.67
CA GLN A 16 2.42 -1.62 -5.28
C GLN A 16 3.65 -2.44 -4.84
N GLN A 17 4.05 -3.43 -5.63
CA GLN A 17 5.21 -4.26 -5.34
C GLN A 17 6.50 -3.44 -5.24
N SER A 18 6.68 -2.45 -6.14
CA SER A 18 7.86 -1.57 -6.13
C SER A 18 7.94 -0.73 -4.87
N ILE A 19 6.82 -0.11 -4.44
CA ILE A 19 6.76 0.68 -3.21
C ILE A 19 7.03 -0.19 -1.98
N LEU A 20 6.45 -1.40 -1.94
CA LEU A 20 6.66 -2.33 -0.83
C LEU A 20 8.11 -2.83 -0.77
N ALA A 21 8.76 -3.10 -1.91
CA ALA A 21 10.17 -3.47 -1.97
C ALA A 21 11.09 -2.35 -1.45
N ILE A 22 10.80 -1.08 -1.82
CA ILE A 22 11.53 0.07 -1.29
C ILE A 22 11.33 0.19 0.22
N ALA A 23 10.10 0.06 0.71
CA ALA A 23 9.82 0.09 2.14
C ALA A 23 10.52 -1.04 2.90
N LEU A 24 10.62 -2.25 2.32
CA LEU A 24 11.40 -3.38 2.86
C LEU A 24 12.88 -3.02 3.01
N ALA A 25 13.50 -2.48 1.96
CA ALA A 25 14.90 -2.07 2.00
C ALA A 25 15.15 -0.95 3.03
N LEU A 26 14.25 0.03 3.10
CA LEU A 26 14.34 1.12 4.07
C LEU A 26 14.19 0.60 5.51
N LYS A 27 13.23 -0.27 5.81
CA LYS A 27 13.05 -0.86 7.14
C LYS A 27 14.24 -1.71 7.60
N ALA A 28 14.96 -2.33 6.67
CA ALA A 28 16.19 -3.06 6.97
C ALA A 28 17.39 -2.13 7.25
N SER A 29 17.27 -0.83 6.99
CA SER A 29 18.35 0.13 7.18
C SER A 29 18.48 0.56 8.65
N PRO A 30 19.71 0.64 9.21
CA PRO A 30 19.92 1.11 10.58
C PRO A 30 19.34 2.50 10.82
N GLY A 31 18.64 2.68 11.93
CA GLY A 31 18.04 3.96 12.31
C GLY A 31 16.77 4.34 11.54
N PHE A 32 16.23 3.46 10.70
CA PHE A 32 14.95 3.72 10.05
C PHE A 32 13.81 3.80 11.06
N ASN A 33 13.04 4.88 10.98
CA ASN A 33 11.91 5.12 11.88
C ASN A 33 10.62 4.52 11.28
N ASN A 34 10.35 3.26 11.62
CA ASN A 34 9.14 2.55 11.18
C ASN A 34 7.84 3.26 11.62
N GLU A 35 7.84 3.87 12.81
CA GLU A 35 6.67 4.57 13.33
C GLU A 35 6.36 5.84 12.54
N ALA A 36 7.38 6.59 12.11
CA ALA A 36 7.18 7.73 11.22
C ALA A 36 6.56 7.31 9.88
N LEU A 37 6.99 6.17 9.31
CA LEU A 37 6.40 5.63 8.08
C LEU A 37 4.92 5.28 8.26
N LYS A 38 4.57 4.61 9.37
CA LYS A 38 3.17 4.25 9.70
C LYS A 38 2.30 5.49 9.85
N LEU A 39 2.76 6.51 10.57
CA LEU A 39 2.04 7.77 10.76
C LEU A 39 1.79 8.51 9.44
N VAL A 40 2.80 8.55 8.57
CA VAL A 40 2.65 9.16 7.23
C VAL A 40 1.63 8.37 6.41
N ALA A 41 1.71 7.04 6.38
CA ALA A 41 0.75 6.21 5.67
C ALA A 41 -0.70 6.43 6.17
N GLN A 42 -0.91 6.48 7.48
CA GLN A 42 -2.22 6.73 8.10
C GLN A 42 -2.78 8.12 7.78
N LYS A 43 -1.92 9.15 7.75
CA LYS A 43 -2.33 10.51 7.34
C LYS A 43 -2.89 10.48 5.92
N PHE A 44 -2.17 9.84 5.00
CA PHE A 44 -2.56 9.78 3.59
C PHE A 44 -3.76 8.88 3.31
N ILE A 45 -4.05 7.90 4.17
CA ILE A 45 -5.31 7.11 4.14
C ILE A 45 -6.51 7.98 4.55
N SER A 46 -6.33 8.77 5.62
CA SER A 46 -7.37 9.66 6.17
C SER A 46 -7.63 10.87 5.28
N GLU A 47 -6.58 11.41 4.67
CA GLU A 47 -6.58 12.61 3.84
C GLU A 47 -5.98 12.30 2.46
N PRO A 48 -6.71 11.57 1.57
CA PRO A 48 -6.22 11.30 0.23
C PRO A 48 -6.07 12.61 -0.57
N PRO A 49 -5.02 12.74 -1.42
CA PRO A 49 -4.86 13.88 -2.32
C PRO A 49 -6.10 14.10 -3.19
N ALA A 50 -6.45 15.36 -3.42
CA ALA A 50 -7.64 15.74 -4.20
C ALA A 50 -7.68 15.15 -5.63
N GLY A 51 -6.53 14.77 -6.19
CA GLY A 51 -6.43 14.09 -7.49
C GLY A 51 -6.91 12.63 -7.49
N ILE A 52 -7.17 12.03 -6.32
CA ILE A 52 -7.67 10.67 -6.18
C ILE A 52 -9.19 10.74 -5.98
N SER A 53 -9.91 10.93 -7.08
CA SER A 53 -11.33 11.29 -7.06
C SER A 53 -12.29 10.15 -7.42
N THR A 54 -11.78 9.02 -7.96
CA THR A 54 -12.63 7.87 -8.29
C THR A 54 -12.59 6.82 -7.19
N PRO A 55 -13.70 6.09 -6.95
CA PRO A 55 -13.74 4.99 -5.99
C PRO A 55 -12.65 3.94 -6.24
N GLU A 56 -12.38 3.60 -7.50
CA GLU A 56 -11.38 2.59 -7.89
C GLU A 56 -9.96 3.08 -7.56
N ALA A 57 -9.65 4.34 -7.88
CA ALA A 57 -8.35 4.93 -7.57
C ALA A 57 -8.13 5.02 -6.05
N LEU A 58 -9.17 5.34 -5.28
CA LEU A 58 -9.12 5.36 -3.81
C LEU A 58 -8.83 3.97 -3.23
N VAL A 59 -9.42 2.91 -3.78
CA VAL A 59 -9.17 1.53 -3.33
C VAL A 59 -7.72 1.13 -3.60
N SER A 60 -7.25 1.34 -4.83
CA SER A 60 -5.88 1.01 -5.25
C SER A 60 -4.82 1.77 -4.43
N TYR A 61 -5.06 3.06 -4.22
CA TYR A 61 -4.24 3.93 -3.39
C TYR A 61 -4.19 3.48 -1.93
N ARG A 62 -5.34 3.20 -1.31
CA ARG A 62 -5.41 2.79 0.10
C ARG A 62 -4.74 1.46 0.38
N ARG A 63 -4.91 0.45 -0.48
CA ARG A 63 -4.29 -0.87 -0.31
C ARG A 63 -2.78 -0.80 -0.08
N THR A 64 -2.09 0.04 -0.85
CA THR A 64 -0.64 0.24 -0.72
C THR A 64 -0.27 0.83 0.64
N LEU A 65 -1.01 1.86 1.07
CA LEU A 65 -0.74 2.56 2.33
C LEU A 65 -1.10 1.71 3.54
N GLU A 66 -2.18 0.93 3.47
CA GLU A 66 -2.59 -0.03 4.51
C GLU A 66 -1.52 -1.10 4.72
N ALA A 67 -0.90 -1.60 3.64
CA ALA A 67 0.21 -2.53 3.72
C ALA A 67 1.46 -1.93 4.38
N LEU A 68 1.70 -0.62 4.22
CA LEU A 68 2.77 0.10 4.93
C LEU A 68 2.43 0.33 6.41
N ALA A 69 1.17 0.67 6.71
CA ALA A 69 0.68 0.98 8.05
C ALA A 69 0.55 -0.24 8.98
N ASN A 70 0.16 -1.40 8.43
CA ASN A 70 -0.13 -2.63 9.19
C ASN A 70 1.07 -3.57 9.38
N ASP A 71 2.27 -3.12 9.01
CA ASP A 71 3.53 -3.87 9.03
C ASP A 71 3.64 -5.04 8.02
N GLN A 72 4.88 -5.33 7.64
CA GLN A 72 5.24 -6.03 6.38
C GLN A 72 4.81 -7.50 6.26
N GLU A 73 4.56 -8.21 7.36
CA GLU A 73 4.17 -9.63 7.29
C GLU A 73 2.86 -9.82 6.52
N GLN A 74 1.92 -8.88 6.61
CA GLN A 74 0.69 -8.91 5.83
C GLN A 74 0.93 -8.56 4.35
N ALA A 75 1.80 -7.59 4.09
CA ALA A 75 2.18 -7.19 2.73
C ALA A 75 2.83 -8.34 1.95
N LEU A 76 3.74 -9.09 2.60
CA LEU A 76 4.37 -10.28 2.02
C LEU A 76 3.37 -11.41 1.77
N LYS A 77 2.41 -11.62 2.68
CA LYS A 77 1.33 -12.60 2.47
C LYS A 77 0.46 -12.24 1.26
N TRP A 78 0.13 -10.96 1.05
CA TRP A 78 -0.66 -10.53 -0.11
C TRP A 78 0.10 -10.62 -1.43
N ILE A 79 1.39 -10.28 -1.46
CA ILE A 79 2.24 -10.46 -2.65
C ILE A 79 2.25 -11.94 -3.05
N ASN A 80 2.45 -12.85 -2.09
CA ASN A 80 2.48 -14.28 -2.35
C ASN A 80 1.11 -14.89 -2.72
N GLN A 81 0.00 -14.20 -2.45
CA GLN A 81 -1.35 -14.62 -2.85
C GLN A 81 -1.77 -14.07 -4.22
N SER A 82 -1.04 -13.08 -4.75
CA SER A 82 -1.33 -12.41 -6.02
C SER A 82 -0.42 -12.90 -7.17
N LEU A 83 0.47 -13.84 -6.87
CA LEU A 83 1.32 -14.61 -7.82
C LEU A 83 0.72 -16.00 -8.01
#